data_AF-A0A822E2B2-F1
#
_entry.id   AF-A0A822E2B2-F1
#
_cell.length_a   1.000
_cell.length_b   1.000
_cell.length_c   1.000
_cell.angle_alpha   90.00
_cell.angle_beta   90.00
_cell.angle_gamma   90.00
#
_symmetry.space_group_name_H-M   'P 1'
#
loop_
_entity.id
_entity.type
_entity.pdbx_description
1 polymer ?
#
loop_
_entity_poly.entity_id
_entity_poly.type
_entity_poly.pdbx_seq_one_letter_code
_entity_poly.pdbx_strand_id
1 'polypeptide(L)'
;STQPSHVEIRVIVSPTDVKVQRGQTVELTCTVHTGDPNINIYWIQEEPERRYASLDPAQPNDKQVKGSQVISKARITLDDPSKIGKYTCMAQDNAGNSGAAIVTMQEVDGGYHPQPEYPDVQPS
;
A
#
# COMPACT_ATOMS: atom_id res chain seq x y z
N SER A 1 24.25 -25.51 -20.68
CA SER A 1 23.21 -24.48 -20.77
C SER A 1 23.36 -23.54 -19.59
N THR A 2 23.90 -22.34 -19.81
CA THR A 2 24.01 -21.34 -18.75
C THR A 2 22.71 -20.56 -18.77
N GLN A 3 21.84 -20.80 -17.79
CA GLN A 3 20.63 -20.00 -17.59
C GLN A 3 21.08 -18.55 -17.35
N PRO A 4 20.58 -17.55 -18.09
CA PRO A 4 20.94 -16.17 -17.84
C PRO A 4 20.51 -15.83 -16.42
N SER A 5 21.42 -15.25 -15.64
CA SER A 5 21.16 -14.78 -14.28
C SER A 5 20.05 -13.75 -14.35
N HIS A 6 18.80 -14.19 -14.12
CA HIS A 6 17.66 -13.32 -13.98
C HIS A 6 17.98 -12.40 -12.80
N VAL A 7 18.06 -11.09 -13.05
CA VAL A 7 18.35 -10.12 -11.99
C VAL A 7 17.09 -10.06 -11.15
N GLU A 8 17.12 -10.66 -9.96
CA GLU A 8 15.97 -10.69 -9.07
C GLU A 8 15.77 -9.29 -8.46
N ILE A 9 14.74 -8.59 -8.91
CA ILE A 9 14.29 -7.35 -8.26
C ILE A 9 13.48 -7.76 -7.02
N ARG A 10 14.03 -7.49 -5.84
CA ARG A 10 13.33 -7.80 -4.58
C ARG A 10 12.57 -6.58 -4.09
N VAL A 11 11.25 -6.72 -4.01
CA VAL A 11 10.33 -5.67 -3.56
C VAL A 11 9.81 -6.01 -2.16
N ILE A 12 9.84 -5.03 -1.26
CA ILE A 12 9.35 -5.17 0.12
C ILE A 12 8.41 -4.01 0.41
N VAL A 13 7.22 -4.30 0.92
CA VAL A 13 6.28 -3.27 1.39
C VAL A 13 6.18 -3.28 2.90
N SER A 14 6.00 -2.10 3.48
CA SER A 14 5.77 -1.91 4.90
C SER A 14 4.78 -0.77 5.15
N PRO A 15 3.77 -0.97 6.02
CA PRO A 15 3.33 -2.26 6.58
C PRO A 15 2.71 -3.19 5.50
N THR A 16 2.60 -4.50 5.78
CA THR A 16 1.92 -5.48 4.90
C THR A 16 0.42 -5.57 5.14
N ASP A 17 -0.01 -5.18 6.34
CA ASP A 17 -1.39 -5.22 6.80
C ASP A 17 -1.70 -3.90 7.49
N VAL A 18 -2.61 -3.15 6.91
CA VAL A 18 -2.98 -1.80 7.33
C VAL A 18 -4.40 -1.83 7.85
N LYS A 19 -4.58 -1.29 9.04
CA LYS A 19 -5.86 -1.07 9.69
C LYS A 19 -6.10 0.42 9.79
N VAL A 20 -7.16 0.93 9.15
CA VAL A 20 -7.40 2.36 8.99
C VAL A 20 -8.85 2.71 9.33
N GLN A 21 -9.10 3.91 9.84
CA GLN A 21 -10.46 4.44 10.04
C GLN A 21 -10.79 5.50 9.00
N ARG A 22 -12.09 5.74 8.74
CA ARG A 22 -12.51 6.83 7.84
C ARG A 22 -11.90 8.17 8.23
N GLY A 23 -11.41 8.89 7.24
CA GLY A 23 -10.70 10.16 7.39
C GLY A 23 -9.22 10.03 7.79
N GLN A 24 -8.72 8.83 8.11
CA GLN A 24 -7.30 8.65 8.40
C GLN A 24 -6.48 8.48 7.12
N THR A 25 -5.24 8.97 7.16
CA THR A 25 -4.24 8.80 6.10
C THR A 25 -3.19 7.79 6.53
N VAL A 26 -2.91 6.83 5.67
CA VAL A 26 -1.87 5.81 5.85
C VAL A 26 -0.72 6.04 4.88
N GLU A 27 0.50 5.85 5.35
CA GLU A 27 1.70 5.91 4.50
C GLU A 27 2.21 4.49 4.27
N LEU A 28 2.20 4.06 3.01
CA LEU A 28 2.77 2.80 2.56
C LEU A 28 4.18 3.06 2.05
N THR A 29 5.13 2.25 2.47
CA THR A 29 6.52 2.32 1.98
C THR A 29 6.85 1.07 1.19
N CYS A 30 7.36 1.26 -0.02
CA CYS A 30 7.86 0.20 -0.89
C CYS A 30 9.38 0.37 -1.05
N THR A 31 10.15 -0.63 -0.63
CA THR A 31 11.60 -0.67 -0.77
C THR A 31 11.96 -1.71 -1.82
N VAL A 32 12.58 -1.24 -2.89
CA VAL A 32 13.02 -2.05 -4.02
C VAL A 32 14.53 -2.21 -3.93
N HIS A 33 15.00 -3.43 -3.74
CA HIS A 33 16.42 -3.76 -3.82
C HIS A 33 16.76 -4.04 -5.27
N THR A 34 17.55 -3.16 -5.86
CA THR A 34 17.98 -3.24 -7.26
C THR A 34 19.33 -2.57 -7.44
N GLY A 35 20.11 -3.05 -8.42
CA GLY A 35 21.29 -2.33 -8.89
C GLY A 35 20.95 -1.14 -9.81
N ASP A 36 19.70 -1.01 -10.25
CA ASP A 36 19.27 0.04 -11.18
C ASP A 36 18.56 1.21 -10.45
N PRO A 37 19.20 2.38 -10.34
CA PRO A 37 18.56 3.56 -9.75
C PRO A 37 17.40 4.13 -10.59
N ASN A 38 17.34 3.78 -11.89
CA ASN A 38 16.33 4.25 -12.83
C ASN A 38 15.10 3.34 -12.91
N ILE A 39 14.99 2.34 -12.04
CA ILE A 39 13.83 1.45 -12.00
C ILE A 39 12.51 2.24 -11.89
N ASN A 40 11.50 1.78 -12.62
CA ASN A 40 10.15 2.34 -12.56
C ASN A 40 9.40 1.67 -11.42
N ILE A 41 8.77 2.47 -10.55
CA ILE A 41 7.97 1.97 -9.43
C ILE A 41 6.58 2.57 -9.54
N TYR A 42 5.56 1.73 -9.44
CA TYR A 42 4.16 2.15 -9.48
C TYR A 42 3.34 1.39 -8.46
N TRP A 43 2.35 2.08 -7.92
CA TRP A 43 1.38 1.53 -6.98
C TRP A 43 0.05 1.32 -7.68
N ILE A 44 -0.50 0.13 -7.49
CA ILE A 44 -1.76 -0.27 -8.10
C ILE A 44 -2.70 -0.72 -6.99
N GLN A 45 -3.93 -0.24 -7.02
CA GLN A 45 -5.02 -0.80 -6.24
C GLN A 45 -5.69 -1.91 -7.05
N GLU A 46 -5.83 -3.09 -6.46
CA GLU A 46 -6.67 -4.16 -7.00
C GLU A 46 -8.13 -3.86 -6.63
N GLU A 47 -8.89 -3.29 -7.58
CA GLU A 47 -10.33 -3.15 -7.42
C GLU A 47 -11.05 -4.35 -8.04
N PRO A 48 -12.09 -4.90 -7.40
CA PRO A 48 -12.87 -6.01 -7.95
C PRO A 48 -13.57 -5.65 -9.27
N GLU A 49 -13.97 -4.38 -9.45
CA GLU A 49 -14.64 -3.87 -10.66
C GLU A 49 -13.67 -3.31 -11.71
N ARG A 50 -12.58 -2.67 -11.29
CA ARG A 50 -11.51 -2.22 -12.18
C ARG A 50 -10.24 -2.98 -11.82
N ARG A 51 -10.04 -4.12 -12.49
CA ARG A 51 -8.91 -5.06 -12.31
C ARG A 51 -7.61 -4.45 -11.78
N TYR A 52 -7.22 -3.24 -12.22
CA TYR A 52 -6.11 -2.46 -11.68
C TYR A 52 -6.38 -0.95 -11.81
N ALA A 53 -6.35 -0.19 -10.71
CA ALA A 53 -6.35 1.27 -10.73
C ALA A 53 -4.99 1.79 -10.26
N SER A 54 -4.29 2.56 -11.12
CA SER A 54 -3.09 3.27 -10.69
C SER A 54 -3.47 4.28 -9.62
N LEU A 55 -2.73 4.32 -8.51
CA LEU A 55 -2.85 5.46 -7.60
C LEU A 55 -2.51 6.74 -8.37
N ASP A 56 -3.26 7.81 -8.08
CA ASP A 56 -3.14 9.10 -8.76
C ASP A 56 -1.67 9.57 -8.75
N PRO A 57 -1.06 9.87 -9.91
CA PRO A 57 0.31 10.39 -9.98
C PRO A 57 0.51 11.73 -9.26
N ALA A 58 -0.57 12.44 -8.88
CA ALA A 58 -0.54 13.63 -8.03
C ALA A 58 -0.25 13.33 -6.55
N GLN A 59 -0.33 12.07 -6.12
CA GLN A 59 0.29 11.68 -4.86
C GLN A 59 1.81 11.75 -5.05
N PRO A 60 2.54 12.51 -4.21
CA PRO A 60 3.98 12.58 -4.29
C PRO A 60 4.53 11.19 -3.99
N ASN A 61 4.81 10.42 -5.04
CA ASN A 61 5.60 9.22 -4.96
C ASN A 61 7.01 9.71 -4.63
N ASP A 62 7.29 9.86 -3.33
CA ASP A 62 8.56 10.31 -2.79
C ASP A 62 9.61 9.23 -3.12
N LYS A 63 10.05 9.18 -4.40
CA LYS A 63 11.06 8.24 -4.88
C LYS A 63 12.41 8.69 -4.34
N GLN A 64 12.97 7.88 -3.45
CA GLN A 64 14.28 8.11 -2.86
C GLN A 64 15.23 6.98 -3.22
N VAL A 65 16.40 7.32 -3.76
CA VAL A 65 17.46 6.34 -4.03
C VAL A 65 18.45 6.34 -2.86
N LYS A 66 18.70 5.17 -2.27
CA LYS A 66 19.67 4.95 -1.18
C LYS A 66 20.57 3.76 -1.54
N GLY A 67 21.72 4.03 -2.14
CA GLY A 67 22.64 2.98 -2.59
C GLY A 67 21.96 2.06 -3.61
N SER A 68 21.91 0.76 -3.34
CA SER A 68 21.22 -0.26 -4.16
C SER A 68 19.74 -0.45 -3.77
N GLN A 69 19.12 0.56 -3.18
CA GLN A 69 17.71 0.55 -2.82
C GLN A 69 17.01 1.77 -3.41
N VAL A 70 15.81 1.55 -3.89
CA VAL A 70 14.90 2.61 -4.32
C VAL A 70 13.64 2.51 -3.48
N ILE A 71 13.32 3.57 -2.75
CA ILE A 71 12.20 3.65 -1.82
C ILE A 71 11.13 4.51 -2.46
N SER A 72 9.88 4.05 -2.46
CA SER A 72 8.70 4.80 -2.90
C SER A 72 7.68 4.82 -1.77
N LYS A 73 7.04 5.97 -1.54
CA LYS A 73 6.01 6.14 -0.52
C LYS A 73 4.69 6.53 -1.16
N ALA A 74 3.60 5.89 -0.77
CA ALA A 74 2.24 6.23 -1.16
C ALA A 74 1.43 6.67 0.07
N ARG A 75 0.63 7.72 -0.04
CA ARG A 75 -0.18 8.25 1.07
C ARG A 75 -1.65 8.17 0.71
N ILE A 76 -2.36 7.24 1.36
CA ILE A 76 -3.74 6.92 1.03
C ILE A 76 -4.62 7.39 2.18
N THR A 77 -5.59 8.26 1.90
CA THR A 77 -6.62 8.65 2.86
C THR A 77 -7.86 7.79 2.63
N LEU A 78 -8.42 7.23 3.70
CA LEU A 78 -9.69 6.53 3.64
C LEU A 78 -10.85 7.54 3.65
N ASP A 79 -11.07 8.20 2.52
CA ASP A 79 -12.19 9.11 2.27
C ASP A 79 -13.41 8.42 1.65
N ASP A 80 -13.18 7.32 0.93
CA ASP A 80 -14.21 6.50 0.29
C ASP A 80 -13.99 5.00 0.58
N PRO A 81 -15.04 4.20 0.84
CA PRO A 81 -14.90 2.76 1.10
C PRO A 81 -14.27 1.97 -0.05
N SER A 82 -14.32 2.46 -1.29
CA SER A 82 -13.62 1.87 -2.44
C SER A 82 -12.10 1.89 -2.30
N LYS A 83 -11.54 2.71 -1.38
CA LYS A 83 -10.10 2.68 -1.07
C LYS A 83 -9.70 1.41 -0.32
N ILE A 84 -10.62 0.71 0.35
CA ILE A 84 -10.29 -0.56 1.00
C ILE A 84 -9.95 -1.63 -0.03
N GLY A 85 -8.91 -2.43 0.23
CA GLY A 85 -8.49 -3.48 -0.69
C GLY A 85 -7.02 -3.80 -0.63
N LYS A 86 -6.52 -4.39 -1.71
CA LYS A 86 -5.11 -4.75 -1.86
C LYS A 86 -4.41 -3.72 -2.72
N TYR A 87 -3.22 -3.32 -2.29
CA TYR A 87 -2.32 -2.50 -3.07
C TYR A 87 -1.08 -3.28 -3.43
N THR A 88 -0.72 -3.27 -4.71
CA THR A 88 0.49 -3.87 -5.23
C THR A 88 1.50 -2.77 -5.52
N CYS A 89 2.67 -2.81 -4.88
CA CYS A 89 3.84 -2.09 -5.36
C CYS A 89 4.53 -2.96 -6.40
N MET A 90 4.69 -2.46 -7.62
CA MET A 90 5.40 -3.14 -8.68
C MET A 90 6.60 -2.30 -9.12
N ALA A 91 7.72 -2.97 -9.34
CA ALA A 91 8.96 -2.36 -9.81
C ALA A 91 9.43 -3.09 -11.07
N GLN A 92 9.77 -2.33 -12.11
CA GLN A 92 10.22 -2.86 -13.39
C GLN A 92 11.38 -2.05 -13.95
N ASP A 93 12.43 -2.74 -14.38
CA ASP A 93 13.57 -2.12 -15.06
C ASP A 93 13.39 -2.12 -16.59
N ASN A 94 14.31 -1.45 -17.30
CA ASN A 94 14.27 -1.37 -18.76
C ASN A 94 14.62 -2.70 -19.47
N ALA A 95 15.21 -3.65 -18.74
CA ALA A 95 15.54 -4.97 -19.27
C ALA A 95 14.36 -5.96 -19.19
N GLY A 96 13.28 -5.56 -18.50
CA GLY A 96 12.08 -6.37 -18.31
C GLY A 96 12.10 -7.21 -17.03
N ASN A 97 13.13 -7.11 -16.19
CA ASN A 97 13.07 -7.70 -14.87
C ASN A 97 12.02 -6.92 -14.05
N SER A 98 11.23 -7.65 -13.27
CA SER A 98 10.24 -7.04 -12.40
C SER A 98 10.12 -7.78 -11.06
N GLY A 99 9.63 -7.05 -10.07
CA GLY A 99 9.24 -7.59 -8.77
C GLY A 99 7.99 -6.88 -8.27
N ALA A 100 7.25 -7.55 -7.39
CA ALA A 100 6.04 -6.97 -6.81
C ALA A 100 5.85 -7.45 -5.37
N ALA A 101 5.21 -6.61 -4.56
CA ALA A 101 4.77 -6.97 -3.23
C ALA A 101 3.41 -6.32 -2.92
N ILE A 102 2.60 -7.03 -2.13
CA ILE A 102 1.21 -6.68 -1.86
C ILE A 102 1.07 -6.24 -0.41
N VAL A 103 0.27 -5.20 -0.18
CA VAL A 103 -0.23 -4.77 1.13
C VAL A 103 -1.74 -4.82 1.13
N THR A 104 -2.32 -5.28 2.24
CA THR A 104 -3.77 -5.29 2.42
C THR A 104 -4.16 -4.13 3.33
N MET A 105 -5.12 -3.33 2.91
CA MET A 105 -5.72 -2.26 3.70
C MET A 105 -7.15 -2.62 4.06
N GLN A 106 -7.48 -2.55 5.34
CA GLN A 106 -8.80 -2.86 5.88
C GLN A 106 -9.29 -1.69 6.74
N GLU A 107 -10.58 -1.38 6.61
CA GLU A 107 -11.25 -0.49 7.54
C GLU A 107 -11.38 -1.23 8.87
N VAL A 108 -10.86 -0.65 9.94
CA VAL A 108 -11.22 -1.13 11.27
C VAL A 108 -12.61 -0.62 11.59
N ASP A 109 -13.51 -1.56 11.84
CA ASP A 109 -14.81 -1.24 12.43
C ASP A 109 -14.52 -0.62 13.79
N GLY A 110 -14.55 0.71 13.83
CA GLY A 110 -14.45 1.48 15.06
C GLY A 110 -15.73 1.19 15.80
N GLY A 111 -15.74 0.11 16.58
CA GLY A 111 -16.91 -0.33 17.33
C GLY A 111 -17.55 0.88 17.96
N TYR A 112 -18.72 1.24 17.47
CA TYR A 112 -19.69 1.96 18.26
C TYR A 112 -19.86 1.11 19.51
N HIS A 113 -19.26 1.52 20.61
CA HIS A 113 -19.79 1.13 21.91
C HIS A 113 -21.12 1.89 21.99
N PRO A 114 -22.30 1.25 21.86
CA PRO A 114 -23.49 1.87 22.40
C PRO A 114 -23.20 2.07 23.89
N GLN A 115 -23.17 3.33 24.32
CA GLN A 115 -23.18 3.66 25.73
C GLN A 115 -24.27 2.80 26.38
N PRO A 116 -23.97 1.97 27.40
CA PRO A 116 -25.04 1.37 28.17
C PRO A 116 -25.84 2.53 28.74
N GLU A 117 -27.05 2.69 28.20
CA GLU A 117 -28.16 3.40 28.80
C GLU A 117 -28.05 3.33 30.33
N TYR A 118 -27.79 4.49 30.96
CA TYR A 118 -27.90 4.61 32.40
C TYR A 118 -29.33 4.15 32.75
N PRO A 119 -29.51 3.10 33.55
CA PRO A 119 -30.84 2.77 34.02
C PRO A 119 -31.35 3.96 34.82
N ASP A 120 -32.51 4.48 34.40
CA ASP A 120 -33.30 5.47 35.11
C ASP A 120 -33.34 5.09 36.59
N VAL A 121 -32.60 5.82 37.43
CA VAL A 121 -32.71 5.69 38.88
C VAL A 121 -33.99 6.40 39.30
N GLN A 122 -35.08 5.64 39.35
CA GLN A 122 -36.16 5.83 40.32
C GLN A 122 -36.68 4.42 40.68
N PRO A 123 -37.05 4.08 41.93
CA PRO A 123 -37.58 5.00 42.94
C PRO A 123 -37.16 4.73 44.41
N SER A 124 -37.52 5.66 45.29
CA SER A 124 -38.13 5.41 46.62
C SER A 124 -38.92 6.64 47.03
#